data_AF-A0A848ZEI5-F1
#
_entry.id   AF-A0A848ZEI5-F1
#
_cell.length_a   1.000
_cell.length_b   1.000
_cell.length_c   1.000
_cell.angle_alpha   90.00
_cell.angle_beta   90.00
_cell.angle_gamma   90.00
#
_symmetry.space_group_name_H-M   'P 1'
#
loop_
_entity.id
_entity.type
_entity.pdbx_description
1 polymer ?
#
loop_
_entity_poly.entity_id
_entity_poly.type
_entity_poly.pdbx_seq_one_letter_code
_entity_poly.pdbx_strand_id
1 'polypeptide(L)'
;MAKSSAHKNSNMVWNFFSSVKLTLVLLIILAITSLFGTLIPQQEGAVEFARGISPGMFQLLSSLNLFDMYHSSWFRIIIGLLALNLIVCSINRLPATLKLFRALPRADRSKPFENLSPERDISVKGDMDEVGERVANFLKRKYKRVET
;
A
#
# COMPACT_ATOMS: atom_id res chain seq x y z
N MET A 1 12.20 27.22 -0.47
CA MET A 1 12.51 26.76 -1.84
C MET A 1 13.80 25.95 -1.80
N ALA A 2 13.74 24.64 -2.07
CA ALA A 2 14.86 23.82 -2.53
C ALA A 2 14.28 22.42 -2.85
N LYS A 3 13.78 22.30 -4.07
CA LYS A 3 13.25 21.09 -4.68
C LYS A 3 14.42 20.13 -4.81
N SER A 4 14.48 19.09 -3.98
CA SER A 4 15.48 18.03 -4.13
C SER A 4 15.25 17.34 -5.47
N SER A 5 16.03 17.77 -6.45
CA SER A 5 16.14 17.26 -7.80
C SER A 5 16.84 15.91 -7.75
N ALA A 6 16.09 14.86 -7.40
CA ALA A 6 16.54 13.50 -7.63
C ALA A 6 16.46 13.24 -9.14
N HIS A 7 17.63 13.11 -9.75
CA HIS A 7 17.88 12.82 -11.16
C HIS A 7 16.97 11.66 -11.65
N LYS A 8 15.93 11.98 -12.41
CA LYS A 8 14.97 10.99 -12.96
C LYS A 8 15.54 10.31 -14.20
N ASN A 9 16.58 9.50 -14.01
CA ASN A 9 16.84 8.37 -14.91
C ASN A 9 16.05 7.19 -14.34
N SER A 10 14.72 7.26 -14.35
CA SER A 10 13.92 6.13 -13.89
C SER A 10 14.00 5.06 -14.97
N ASN A 11 14.97 4.17 -14.79
CA ASN A 11 15.22 3.05 -15.68
C ASN A 11 13.87 2.38 -15.98
N MET A 12 13.58 2.14 -17.26
CA MET A 12 12.31 1.54 -17.70
C MET A 12 11.99 0.26 -16.91
N VAL A 13 13.03 -0.50 -16.58
CA VAL A 13 13.00 -1.70 -15.73
C VAL A 13 12.47 -1.38 -14.31
N TRP A 14 12.91 -0.29 -13.69
CA TRP A 14 12.43 0.13 -12.36
C TRP A 14 10.94 0.50 -12.38
N ASN A 15 10.50 1.20 -13.43
CA ASN A 15 9.08 1.53 -13.60
C ASN A 15 8.22 0.28 -13.83
N PHE A 16 8.74 -0.70 -14.58
CA PHE A 16 8.08 -1.98 -14.81
C PHE A 16 7.88 -2.76 -13.50
N PHE A 17 8.95 -2.90 -12.70
CA PHE A 17 8.87 -3.58 -11.40
C PHE A 17 8.14 -2.77 -10.31
N SER A 18 7.95 -1.46 -10.48
CA SER A 18 7.14 -0.64 -9.56
C SER A 18 5.63 -0.66 -9.88
N SER A 19 5.18 -1.46 -10.84
CA SER A 19 3.78 -1.51 -11.25
C SER A 19 2.93 -2.42 -10.36
N VAL A 20 1.87 -1.87 -9.75
CA VAL A 20 0.89 -2.64 -8.97
C VAL A 20 0.08 -3.60 -9.85
N LYS A 21 -0.13 -3.25 -11.13
CA LYS A 21 -0.83 -4.12 -12.09
C LYS A 21 -0.06 -5.42 -12.31
N LEU A 22 1.28 -5.33 -12.38
CA LEU A 22 2.15 -6.51 -12.50
C LEU A 22 1.99 -7.42 -11.28
N THR A 23 1.99 -6.84 -10.07
CA THR A 23 1.75 -7.58 -8.82
C THR A 23 0.45 -8.38 -8.88
N LEU A 24 -0.65 -7.72 -9.25
CA LEU A 24 -1.98 -8.35 -9.30
C LEU A 24 -2.02 -9.51 -10.30
N VAL A 25 -1.46 -9.33 -11.49
CA VAL A 25 -1.39 -10.38 -12.50
C VAL A 25 -0.58 -11.57 -11.99
N LEU A 26 0.59 -11.33 -11.38
CA LEU A 26 1.43 -12.39 -10.82
C LEU A 26 0.75 -13.14 -9.68
N LEU A 27 0.03 -12.43 -8.80
CA LEU A 27 -0.73 -13.04 -7.72
C LEU A 27 -1.85 -13.95 -8.26
N ILE A 28 -2.56 -13.54 -9.31
CA ILE A 28 -3.60 -14.36 -9.93
C ILE A 28 -3.00 -15.63 -10.54
N ILE A 29 -1.91 -15.50 -11.30
CA ILE A 29 -1.22 -16.66 -11.90
C ILE A 29 -0.75 -17.62 -10.81
N LEU A 30 -0.15 -17.09 -9.75
CA LEU A 30 0.34 -17.87 -8.62
C LEU A 30 -0.80 -18.55 -7.86
N ALA A 31 -1.93 -17.87 -7.67
CA ALA A 31 -3.12 -18.44 -7.02
C ALA A 31 -3.69 -19.62 -7.82
N ILE A 32 -3.86 -19.46 -9.14
CA ILE A 32 -4.32 -20.53 -10.03
C ILE A 32 -3.34 -21.71 -10.00
N THR A 33 -2.04 -21.41 -10.10
CA THR A 33 -0.98 -22.41 -10.04
C THR A 33 -1.00 -23.18 -8.71
N SER A 34 -1.13 -22.47 -7.59
CA SER A 34 -1.20 -23.07 -6.26
C SER A 34 -2.45 -23.93 -6.09
N LEU A 35 -3.57 -23.58 -6.72
CA LEU A 35 -4.77 -24.42 -6.70
C LEU A 35 -4.47 -25.77 -7.38
N PHE A 36 -3.85 -25.75 -8.56
CA PHE A 36 -3.44 -26.99 -9.24
C PHE A 36 -2.43 -27.80 -8.43
N GLY A 37 -1.43 -27.14 -7.83
CA GLY A 37 -0.42 -27.81 -7.00
C GLY A 37 -0.97 -28.43 -5.71
N THR A 38 -2.09 -27.92 -5.20
CA THR A 38 -2.81 -28.50 -4.04
C THR A 38 -3.69 -29.67 -4.45
N LEU A 39 -4.32 -29.61 -5.63
CA LEU A 39 -5.19 -30.68 -6.13
C LEU A 39 -4.42 -31.92 -6.60
N ILE A 40 -3.18 -31.72 -7.09
CA ILE A 40 -2.33 -32.81 -7.58
C ILE A 40 -1.45 -33.31 -6.42
N PRO A 41 -1.58 -34.59 -6.02
CA PRO A 41 -0.75 -35.15 -4.95
C PRO A 41 0.73 -35.13 -5.35
N GLN A 42 1.59 -34.73 -4.41
CA GLN A 42 3.02 -34.56 -4.62
C GLN A 42 3.79 -35.80 -4.12
N GLN A 43 5.01 -36.00 -4.62
CA GLN A 43 5.94 -37.05 -4.19
C GLN A 43 5.33 -38.47 -4.21
N GLU A 44 5.25 -39.16 -3.08
CA GLU A 44 4.80 -40.56 -3.00
C GLU A 44 3.37 -40.74 -3.52
N GLY A 45 2.48 -39.79 -3.23
CA GLY A 45 1.10 -39.81 -3.74
C GLY A 45 0.99 -39.53 -5.24
N ALA A 46 2.02 -38.94 -5.86
CA ALA A 46 2.04 -38.68 -7.30
C ALA A 46 2.12 -39.99 -8.11
N VAL A 47 2.83 -41.00 -7.60
CA VAL A 47 3.02 -42.29 -8.29
C VAL A 47 1.71 -43.07 -8.36
N GLU A 48 0.94 -43.10 -7.28
CA GLU A 48 -0.37 -43.76 -7.25
C GLU A 48 -1.38 -43.01 -8.12
N PHE A 49 -1.39 -41.68 -8.05
CA PHE A 49 -2.23 -40.85 -8.90
C PHE A 49 -1.90 -41.00 -10.39
N ALA A 50 -0.61 -41.07 -10.74
CA ALA A 50 -0.15 -41.28 -12.11
C ALA A 50 -0.62 -42.61 -12.73
N ARG A 51 -0.83 -43.65 -11.90
CA ARG A 51 -1.37 -44.94 -12.37
C ARG A 51 -2.88 -44.88 -12.65
N GLY A 52 -3.60 -43.95 -12.03
CA GLY A 52 -5.06 -43.80 -12.17
C GLY A 52 -5.50 -42.83 -13.27
N ILE A 53 -4.59 -42.07 -13.88
CA ILE A 53 -4.91 -41.06 -14.90
C ILE A 53 -4.64 -41.55 -16.33
N SER A 54 -5.30 -40.93 -17.30
CA SER A 54 -5.09 -41.25 -18.71
C SER A 54 -3.68 -40.87 -19.19
N PRO A 55 -3.09 -41.60 -20.16
CA PRO A 55 -1.74 -41.34 -20.65
C PRO A 55 -1.54 -39.90 -21.15
N GLY A 56 -2.56 -39.34 -21.83
CA GLY A 56 -2.51 -37.96 -22.32
C GLY A 56 -2.48 -36.91 -21.19
N MET A 57 -3.23 -37.15 -20.11
CA MET A 57 -3.22 -36.27 -18.94
C MET A 57 -1.89 -36.36 -18.19
N PHE A 58 -1.35 -37.58 -18.03
CA PHE A 58 -0.03 -37.79 -17.42
C PHE A 58 1.07 -37.02 -18.17
N GLN A 59 1.07 -37.09 -19.51
CA GLN A 59 2.06 -36.42 -20.33
C GLN A 59 1.94 -34.88 -20.23
N LEU A 60 0.71 -34.34 -20.16
CA LEU A 60 0.48 -32.91 -19.94
C LEU A 60 1.00 -32.46 -18.57
N LEU A 61 0.60 -33.14 -17.48
CA LEU A 61 1.01 -32.80 -16.11
C LEU A 61 2.52 -32.93 -15.92
N SER A 62 3.12 -33.96 -16.51
CA SER A 62 4.58 -34.18 -16.49
C SER A 62 5.32 -33.10 -17.27
N SER A 63 4.83 -32.70 -18.45
CA SER A 63 5.45 -31.62 -19.25
C SER A 63 5.46 -30.27 -18.51
N LEU A 64 4.41 -29.99 -17.74
CA LEU A 64 4.30 -28.79 -16.91
C LEU A 64 5.05 -28.91 -15.56
N ASN A 65 5.65 -30.07 -15.27
CA ASN A 65 6.28 -30.39 -13.98
C ASN A 65 5.33 -30.18 -12.77
N LEU A 66 4.04 -30.50 -12.91
CA LEU A 66 3.05 -30.29 -11.84
C LEU A 66 3.17 -31.29 -10.68
N PHE A 67 3.77 -32.46 -10.92
CA PHE A 67 4.04 -33.47 -9.88
C PHE A 67 5.15 -33.08 -8.90
N ASP A 68 5.99 -32.10 -9.28
CA ASP A 68 7.00 -31.48 -8.43
C ASP A 68 7.05 -29.97 -8.72
N MET A 69 5.89 -29.33 -8.60
CA MET A 69 5.68 -27.94 -9.00
C MET A 69 6.59 -26.97 -8.22
N TYR A 70 6.79 -27.23 -6.93
CA TYR A 70 7.55 -26.34 -6.04
C TYR A 70 9.05 -26.30 -6.36
N HIS A 71 9.60 -27.38 -6.92
CA HIS A 71 10.99 -27.41 -7.36
C HIS A 71 11.18 -26.92 -8.80
N SER A 72 10.08 -26.78 -9.55
CA SER A 72 10.12 -26.32 -10.93
C SER A 72 10.69 -24.91 -11.10
N SER A 73 11.56 -24.74 -12.09
CA SER A 73 12.23 -23.47 -12.37
C SER A 73 11.24 -22.35 -12.72
N TRP A 74 10.18 -22.67 -13.48
CA TRP A 74 9.19 -21.66 -13.89
C TRP A 74 8.42 -21.11 -12.67
N PHE A 75 8.09 -21.94 -11.69
CA PHE A 75 7.38 -21.53 -10.47
C PHE A 75 8.26 -20.64 -9.59
N ARG A 76 9.54 -21.02 -9.43
CA ARG A 76 10.54 -20.22 -8.71
C ARG A 76 10.75 -18.86 -9.36
N ILE A 77 10.74 -18.78 -10.69
CA ILE A 77 10.84 -17.51 -11.42
C ILE A 77 9.62 -16.62 -11.12
N ILE A 78 8.40 -17.16 -11.13
CA ILE A 78 7.18 -16.39 -10.81
C ILE A 78 7.25 -15.82 -9.40
N ILE A 79 7.60 -16.65 -8.40
CA ILE A 79 7.75 -16.19 -7.01
C ILE A 79 8.87 -15.15 -6.89
N GLY A 80 10.02 -15.38 -7.53
CA GLY A 80 11.14 -14.44 -7.50
C GLY A 80 10.79 -13.08 -8.13
N LEU A 81 10.07 -13.10 -9.26
CA LEU A 81 9.59 -11.90 -9.94
C LEU A 81 8.57 -11.15 -9.07
N LEU A 82 7.65 -11.87 -8.44
CA LEU A 82 6.69 -11.30 -7.49
C LEU A 82 7.40 -10.67 -6.29
N ALA A 83 8.36 -11.37 -5.69
CA ALA A 83 9.14 -10.87 -4.56
C ALA A 83 9.90 -9.60 -4.92
N LEU A 84 10.57 -9.57 -6.08
CA LEU A 84 11.29 -8.40 -6.56
C LEU A 84 10.34 -7.21 -6.79
N ASN A 85 9.19 -7.45 -7.42
CA ASN A 85 8.16 -6.43 -7.61
C ASN A 85 7.64 -5.87 -6.27
N LEU A 86 7.42 -6.72 -5.27
CA LEU A 86 6.99 -6.29 -3.93
C LEU A 86 8.07 -5.46 -3.22
N ILE A 87 9.35 -5.86 -3.33
CA ILE A 87 10.47 -5.10 -2.75
C ILE A 87 10.52 -3.70 -3.37
N VAL A 88 10.48 -3.59 -4.70
CA VAL A 88 10.52 -2.30 -5.41
C VAL A 88 9.30 -1.44 -5.05
N CYS A 89 8.09 -2.02 -5.05
CA CYS A 89 6.87 -1.31 -4.65
C CYS A 89 6.95 -0.81 -3.21
N SER A 90 7.49 -1.63 -2.30
CA SER A 90 7.67 -1.26 -0.88
C SER A 90 8.63 -0.07 -0.74
N ILE A 91 9.81 -0.12 -1.37
CA ILE A 91 10.79 0.97 -1.32
C ILE A 91 10.19 2.30 -1.83
N ASN A 92 9.44 2.26 -2.93
CA ASN A 92 8.87 3.47 -3.53
C ASN A 92 7.69 4.04 -2.72
N ARG A 93 6.86 3.20 -2.10
CA ARG A 93 5.59 3.63 -1.48
C ARG A 93 5.66 3.82 0.02
N LEU A 94 6.43 2.99 0.73
CA LEU A 94 6.56 2.98 2.18
C LEU A 94 7.03 4.32 2.80
N PRO A 95 8.01 5.07 2.24
CA PRO A 95 8.44 6.33 2.85
C PRO A 95 7.36 7.42 2.80
N ALA A 96 6.58 7.49 1.71
CA ALA A 96 5.48 8.44 1.60
C ALA A 96 4.36 8.12 2.61
N THR A 97 4.03 6.83 2.76
CA THR A 97 3.06 6.36 3.74
C THR A 97 3.52 6.62 5.17
N LEU A 98 4.79 6.34 5.52
CA LEU A 98 5.35 6.65 6.84
C LEU A 98 5.35 8.15 7.13
N LYS A 99 5.62 8.99 6.13
CA LYS A 99 5.55 10.44 6.29
C LYS A 99 4.14 10.91 6.60
N LEU A 100 3.11 10.29 6.01
CA LEU A 100 1.72 10.59 6.30
C LEU A 100 1.33 10.17 7.73
N PHE A 101 1.73 8.97 8.16
CA PHE A 101 1.44 8.49 9.52
C PHE A 101 2.21 9.25 10.62
N ARG A 102 3.44 9.69 10.34
CA ARG A 102 4.23 10.51 11.28
C ARG A 102 3.88 11.99 11.20
N ALA A 103 3.18 12.44 10.16
CA ALA A 103 2.74 13.81 10.07
C ALA A 103 1.71 14.05 11.18
N LEU A 104 2.02 14.99 12.08
CA LEU A 104 1.04 15.52 13.01
C LEU A 104 -0.21 15.97 12.20
N PRO A 105 -1.43 15.63 12.64
CA PRO A 105 -2.63 16.10 11.99
C PRO A 105 -2.55 17.62 11.91
N ARG A 106 -2.35 18.15 10.71
CA ARG A 106 -2.42 19.58 10.50
C ARG A 106 -3.87 19.94 10.72
N ALA A 107 -4.12 20.86 11.66
CA ALA A 107 -5.44 21.43 11.83
C ALA A 107 -5.90 21.92 10.45
N ASP A 108 -6.95 21.31 9.92
CA ASP A 108 -7.58 21.76 8.69
C ASP A 108 -8.10 23.16 8.98
N ARG A 109 -7.41 24.17 8.45
CA ARG A 109 -7.75 25.59 8.67
C ARG A 109 -8.95 26.03 7.85
N SER A 110 -9.45 25.19 6.95
CA SER A 110 -10.56 25.51 6.05
C SER A 110 -11.90 25.00 6.56
N LYS A 111 -12.01 23.70 6.87
CA LYS A 111 -13.30 23.06 7.20
C LYS A 111 -14.04 23.66 8.41
N PRO A 112 -13.38 24.06 9.51
CA PRO A 112 -14.09 24.66 10.65
C PRO A 112 -14.68 26.04 10.34
N PHE A 113 -14.16 26.73 9.32
CA PHE A 113 -14.53 28.12 9.00
C PHE A 113 -15.38 28.23 7.72
N GLU A 114 -15.58 27.12 7.00
CA GLU A 114 -16.28 27.06 5.71
C GLU A 114 -17.75 27.49 5.79
N ASN A 115 -18.38 27.39 6.97
CA ASN A 115 -19.79 27.75 7.22
C ASN A 115 -19.95 28.91 8.23
N LEU A 116 -18.90 29.68 8.49
CA LEU A 116 -18.99 30.86 9.35
C LEU A 116 -19.26 32.10 8.48
N SER A 117 -20.39 32.78 8.70
CA SER A 117 -20.60 34.13 8.15
C SER A 117 -19.44 35.04 8.56
N PRO A 118 -18.85 35.81 7.62
CA PRO A 118 -17.78 36.78 7.91
C PRO A 118 -18.19 37.85 8.93
N GLU A 119 -19.48 38.21 9.01
CA GLU A 119 -19.99 39.28 9.87
C GLU A 119 -20.61 38.82 11.20
N ARG A 120 -20.06 37.79 11.86
CA ARG A 120 -20.62 37.35 13.15
C ARG A 120 -20.19 38.27 14.30
N ASP A 121 -20.95 39.35 14.50
CA ASP A 121 -20.76 40.27 15.61
C ASP A 121 -21.43 39.75 16.89
N ILE A 122 -20.67 39.69 17.99
CA ILE A 122 -21.18 39.33 19.31
C ILE A 122 -21.12 40.60 20.17
N SER A 123 -22.28 41.19 20.46
CA SER A 123 -22.38 42.35 21.33
C SER A 123 -22.32 41.91 22.79
N VAL A 124 -21.26 42.32 23.50
CA VAL A 124 -21.05 42.03 24.92
C VAL A 124 -21.01 43.34 25.68
N LYS A 125 -21.73 43.42 26.81
CA LYS A 125 -21.60 44.56 27.73
C LYS A 125 -20.27 44.47 28.46
N GLY A 126 -19.39 45.44 28.22
CA GLY A 126 -18.11 45.58 28.89
C GLY A 126 -17.22 46.58 28.17
N ASP A 127 -16.19 47.04 28.86
CA ASP A 127 -15.13 47.84 28.26
C ASP A 127 -14.26 46.97 27.35
N MET A 128 -13.76 47.52 26.24
CA MET A 128 -13.05 46.74 25.21
C MET A 128 -11.82 46.02 25.76
N ASP A 129 -11.11 46.66 26.69
CA ASP A 129 -9.89 46.11 27.28
C ASP A 129 -10.19 44.92 28.21
N GLU A 130 -11.28 44.99 28.98
CA GLU A 130 -11.70 43.91 29.89
C GLU A 130 -12.24 42.69 29.13
N VAL A 131 -12.97 42.92 28.03
CA VAL A 131 -13.48 41.84 27.18
C VAL A 131 -12.34 41.16 26.42
N GLY A 132 -11.36 41.92 25.94
CA GLY A 132 -10.17 41.39 25.27
C GLY A 132 -9.38 40.41 26.13
N GLU A 133 -9.11 40.77 27.39
CA GLU A 133 -8.40 39.89 28.32
C GLU A 133 -9.17 38.61 28.65
N ARG A 134 -10.50 38.69 28.82
CA ARG A 134 -11.33 37.50 29.08
C ARG A 134 -11.30 36.52 27.92
N VAL A 135 -11.38 37.00 26.68
CA VAL A 135 -11.32 36.16 25.48
C VAL A 135 -9.93 35.54 25.33
N ALA A 136 -8.87 36.32 25.52
CA ALA A 136 -7.50 35.83 25.46
C ALA A 136 -7.24 34.71 26.48
N ASN A 137 -7.71 34.88 27.73
CA ASN A 137 -7.60 33.87 28.77
C ASN A 137 -8.39 32.60 28.47
N PHE A 138 -9.60 32.73 27.90
CA PHE A 138 -10.41 31.58 27.49
C PHE A 138 -9.74 30.77 26.37
N LEU A 139 -9.19 31.44 25.36
CA LEU A 139 -8.51 30.80 24.23
C LEU A 139 -7.20 30.12 24.69
N LYS A 140 -6.41 30.78 25.55
CA LYS A 140 -5.21 30.18 26.16
C LYS A 140 -5.52 28.92 26.96
N ARG A 141 -6.61 28.92 27.75
CA ARG A 141 -7.03 27.76 28.56
C ARG A 141 -7.49 26.58 27.70
N LYS A 142 -8.20 26.82 26.60
CA LYS A 142 -8.78 25.77 25.75
C LYS A 142 -7.82 25.22 24.70
N TYR A 143 -6.99 26.06 24.09
CA TYR A 143 -6.16 25.67 22.94
C TYR A 143 -4.66 25.64 23.23
N LYS A 144 -4.20 26.07 24.42
CA LYS A 144 -2.82 26.01 24.96
C LYS A 144 -1.67 26.61 24.10
N ARG A 145 -1.87 26.89 22.81
CA ARG A 145 -0.95 27.60 21.91
C ARG A 145 -1.72 28.67 21.14
N VAL A 146 -1.80 29.85 21.74
CA VAL A 146 -2.27 31.05 21.06
C VAL A 146 -1.17 32.08 21.28
N GLU A 147 -0.39 32.35 20.23
CA GLU A 147 0.45 33.54 20.18
C GLU A 147 -0.47 34.70 19.79
N THR A 148 -0.74 35.56 20.77
CA THR A 148 -1.44 36.84 20.61
C THR A 148 -0.47 37.90 20.14
#